data_AF-A0A7S1F1Y8-F1
#
_entry.id   AF-A0A7S1F1Y8-F1
#
_cell.length_a   1.000
_cell.length_b   1.000
_cell.length_c   1.000
_cell.angle_alpha   90.00
_cell.angle_beta   90.00
_cell.angle_gamma   90.00
#
_symmetry.space_group_name_H-M   'P 1'
#
loop_
_entity.id
_entity.type
_entity.pdbx_description
1 polymer ?
#
loop_
_entity_poly.entity_id
_entity_poly.type
_entity_poly.pdbx_seq_one_letter_code
_entity_poly.pdbx_strand_id
1 'polypeptide(L)'
;WVLAAALQFSTWCDRGCGLLLAMSRHLAALCAPRVRVCQLPSFLISGQRRFGTVLVRQSASNDQPLRRRPPAHLGGASLRKVTEWPPPVWLRFLVDVRRSHPSVPWIELMEIAGELWDRLPLHQLQGYERDFEDGFAVALKNLERHIDSGRKPLVRLNVVKPPLPATALERFTEEFYATCSNTRRRQGVNQDLVLREWKELSKERQAIYEEAHLRDYEKFAVHLLEFHNAVRKAVELDRIISFLPSRVPVFRDPERPIPPMLTFAKFVKDTVLPGERGISERVMKLWQQQQQEVTEERKEASALFYKRLEEYVKSGKEHSWIHGEKPLRPVTAYQRFFLQFKFMEQGLTKQEKHDLVGSVWKGMTEEQQRPWRDRWAAEKADFERQMSVYKISGKHEQWQGEGGISDGV
;
A
#
# COMPACT_ATOMS: atom_id res chain seq x y z
N TRP A 1 -4.06 -58.49 -40.92
CA TRP A 1 -4.67 -57.99 -39.67
C TRP A 1 -3.79 -58.21 -38.43
N VAL A 2 -3.11 -59.34 -38.23
CA VAL A 2 -2.12 -59.48 -37.13
C VAL A 2 -0.79 -58.75 -37.38
N LEU A 3 -0.43 -58.44 -38.64
CA LEU A 3 0.77 -57.65 -38.98
C LEU A 3 0.58 -56.12 -38.97
N ALA A 4 -0.65 -55.62 -38.83
CA ALA A 4 -0.92 -54.18 -38.72
C ALA A 4 -0.90 -53.67 -37.25
N ALA A 5 -0.96 -54.57 -36.27
CA ALA A 5 -0.90 -54.23 -34.85
C ALA A 5 0.54 -54.13 -34.30
N ALA A 6 1.55 -54.60 -35.03
CA ALA A 6 2.95 -54.57 -34.59
C ALA A 6 3.70 -53.26 -34.91
N LEU A 7 3.13 -52.36 -35.74
CA LEU A 7 3.74 -51.08 -36.11
C LEU A 7 3.18 -49.85 -35.38
N GLN A 8 2.21 -50.03 -34.47
CA GLN A 8 1.67 -48.93 -33.64
C GLN A 8 2.16 -48.94 -32.18
N PHE A 9 2.95 -49.93 -31.76
CA PHE A 9 3.47 -50.01 -30.38
C PHE A 9 4.93 -49.52 -30.21
N SER A 10 5.64 -49.19 -31.29
CA SER A 10 7.06 -48.77 -31.22
C SER A 10 7.31 -47.26 -31.22
N THR A 11 6.28 -46.42 -31.33
CA THR A 11 6.44 -44.94 -31.27
C THR A 11 6.02 -44.34 -29.91
N TRP A 12 5.88 -45.16 -28.88
CA TRP A 12 5.45 -44.73 -27.54
C TRP A 12 6.54 -44.84 -26.45
N CYS A 13 7.81 -45.02 -26.84
CA CYS A 13 8.91 -45.23 -25.88
C CYS A 13 10.16 -44.36 -26.13
N ASP A 14 9.99 -43.10 -26.55
CA ASP A 14 11.15 -42.21 -26.84
C ASP A 14 11.09 -40.80 -26.22
N ARG A 15 10.35 -40.61 -25.12
CA ARG A 15 10.38 -39.34 -24.36
C ARG A 15 10.34 -39.52 -22.84
N GLY A 16 11.25 -40.33 -22.31
CA GLY A 16 11.39 -40.44 -20.86
C GLY A 16 12.57 -41.27 -20.43
N CYS A 17 13.80 -40.75 -20.62
CA CYS A 17 15.00 -41.18 -19.90
C CYS A 17 16.16 -40.23 -20.26
N GLY A 18 16.18 -39.06 -19.61
CA GLY A 18 17.19 -38.04 -19.85
C GLY A 18 17.47 -37.22 -18.61
N LEU A 19 17.86 -37.88 -17.51
CA LEU A 19 18.51 -37.25 -16.34
C LEU A 19 18.83 -38.34 -15.31
N LEU A 20 19.92 -39.08 -15.53
CA LEU A 20 20.68 -39.83 -14.52
C LEU A 20 21.79 -40.61 -15.25
N LEU A 21 22.91 -39.93 -15.55
CA LEU A 21 24.27 -40.50 -15.76
C LEU A 21 25.17 -39.41 -16.35
N ALA A 22 25.60 -38.46 -15.51
CA ALA A 22 26.72 -37.59 -15.81
C ALA A 22 27.47 -37.28 -14.50
N MET A 23 28.08 -38.31 -13.94
CA MET A 23 29.18 -38.16 -12.99
C MET A 23 30.32 -39.10 -13.39
N SER A 24 31.50 -38.50 -13.42
CA SER A 24 32.83 -39.07 -13.19
C SER A 24 33.74 -39.34 -14.40
N ARG A 25 34.95 -38.79 -14.22
CA ARG A 25 36.24 -39.00 -14.90
C ARG A 25 36.48 -38.14 -16.14
N HIS A 26 37.59 -37.40 -16.29
CA HIS A 26 38.70 -36.99 -15.41
C HIS A 26 39.61 -36.09 -16.29
N LEU A 27 40.26 -35.07 -15.69
CA LEU A 27 41.65 -34.60 -15.92
C LEU A 27 42.09 -34.29 -17.39
N ALA A 28 42.73 -33.19 -17.76
CA ALA A 28 43.53 -32.19 -17.05
C ALA A 28 43.81 -31.00 -18.00
N ALA A 29 44.17 -29.86 -17.37
CA ALA A 29 45.20 -28.90 -17.77
C ALA A 29 45.34 -28.51 -19.26
N LEU A 30 45.20 -27.21 -19.54
CA LEU A 30 46.29 -26.31 -19.96
C LEU A 30 45.72 -24.96 -20.42
N CYS A 31 46.45 -23.88 -20.13
CA CYS A 31 46.36 -22.52 -20.70
C CYS A 31 45.35 -21.52 -20.07
N ALA A 32 45.81 -20.81 -19.04
CA ALA A 32 45.70 -19.34 -18.98
C ALA A 32 46.77 -18.74 -19.94
N PRO A 33 46.73 -17.46 -20.41
CA PRO A 33 46.14 -16.29 -19.73
C PRO A 33 45.45 -15.25 -20.65
N ARG A 34 44.76 -14.27 -20.04
CA ARG A 34 44.85 -12.82 -20.34
C ARG A 34 43.88 -12.01 -19.47
N VAL A 35 44.41 -11.47 -18.38
CA VAL A 35 43.78 -10.40 -17.60
C VAL A 35 44.10 -9.08 -18.31
N ARG A 36 43.07 -8.32 -18.71
CA ARG A 36 43.21 -6.89 -19.02
C ARG A 36 42.83 -6.10 -17.78
N VAL A 37 43.83 -5.41 -17.23
CA VAL A 37 43.69 -4.36 -16.23
C VAL A 37 43.25 -3.09 -16.96
N CYS A 38 42.03 -2.62 -16.71
CA CYS A 38 41.64 -1.26 -17.07
C CYS A 38 41.92 -0.35 -15.88
N GLN A 39 42.82 0.60 -16.10
CA GLN A 39 43.12 1.72 -15.21
C GLN A 39 41.88 2.63 -15.09
N LEU A 40 41.51 2.98 -13.87
CA LEU A 40 40.61 4.09 -13.56
C LEU A 40 41.44 5.24 -12.98
N PRO A 41 41.19 6.50 -13.38
CA PRO A 41 41.93 7.64 -12.88
C PRO A 41 41.42 8.07 -11.50
N SER A 42 42.37 8.26 -10.59
CA SER A 42 42.22 8.84 -9.27
C SER A 42 41.79 10.30 -9.37
N PHE A 43 40.59 10.64 -8.88
CA PHE A 43 40.23 12.02 -8.56
C PHE A 43 40.25 12.24 -7.05
N LEU A 44 41.18 13.08 -6.63
CA LEU A 44 41.27 13.70 -5.32
C LEU A 44 40.10 14.67 -5.12
N ILE A 45 39.26 14.44 -4.11
CA ILE A 45 38.49 15.52 -3.47
C ILE A 45 38.58 15.33 -1.95
N SER A 46 39.41 16.17 -1.36
CA SER A 46 39.47 16.47 0.07
C SER A 46 38.18 17.18 0.51
N GLY A 47 37.47 16.62 1.49
CA GLY A 47 36.30 17.25 2.09
C GLY A 47 36.23 16.96 3.58
N GLN A 48 36.91 17.79 4.39
CA GLN A 48 36.80 17.82 5.84
C GLN A 48 35.33 18.01 6.26
N ARG A 49 34.76 17.05 7.00
CA ARG A 49 33.54 17.28 7.80
C ARG A 49 33.95 17.59 9.23
N ARG A 50 33.84 18.86 9.63
CA ARG A 50 33.88 19.27 11.03
C ARG A 50 32.56 18.86 11.71
N PHE A 51 32.66 18.00 12.72
CA PHE A 51 31.61 17.80 13.70
C PHE A 51 31.66 18.96 14.70
N GLY A 52 30.62 19.79 14.71
CA GLY A 52 30.40 20.81 15.73
C GLY A 52 29.48 20.27 16.81
N THR A 53 30.05 19.82 17.91
CA THR A 53 29.36 19.56 19.17
C THR A 53 29.18 20.90 19.89
N VAL A 54 27.94 21.31 20.18
CA VAL A 54 27.66 22.39 21.14
C VAL A 54 26.66 21.86 22.15
N LEU A 55 27.09 21.84 23.41
CA LEU A 55 26.31 21.42 24.57
C LEU A 55 26.25 22.60 25.55
N VAL A 56 25.05 22.80 26.10
CA VAL A 56 24.70 23.49 27.36
C VAL A 56 24.63 25.04 27.36
N ARG A 57 23.40 25.58 27.54
CA ARG A 57 23.02 26.25 28.80
C ARG A 57 21.50 26.40 29.00
N GLN A 58 21.13 26.32 30.27
CA GLN A 58 19.79 26.29 30.87
C GLN A 58 19.11 27.68 30.99
N SER A 59 17.78 27.57 31.16
CA SER A 59 16.86 28.36 32.00
C SER A 59 16.61 29.84 31.69
N ALA A 60 15.35 30.13 31.32
CA ALA A 60 14.57 31.15 32.00
C ALA A 60 13.08 30.76 31.95
N SER A 61 12.45 30.84 33.11
CA SER A 61 11.02 30.72 33.41
C SER A 61 10.18 31.68 32.57
N ASN A 62 9.03 31.23 32.09
CA ASN A 62 7.95 32.14 31.74
C ASN A 62 6.61 31.56 32.16
N ASP A 63 6.01 32.23 33.15
CA ASP A 63 4.66 32.04 33.62
C ASP A 63 3.66 32.21 32.47
N GLN A 64 2.76 31.24 32.30
CA GLN A 64 1.52 31.45 31.55
C GLN A 64 0.30 31.12 32.43
N PRO A 65 -0.73 31.98 32.41
CA PRO A 65 -1.88 31.84 33.28
C PRO A 65 -2.86 30.77 32.78
N LEU A 66 -3.46 30.12 33.78
CA LEU A 66 -4.54 29.13 33.72
C LEU A 66 -5.58 29.42 32.63
N ARG A 67 -5.55 28.63 31.54
CA ARG A 67 -6.67 28.53 30.62
C ARG A 67 -7.79 27.72 31.27
N ARG A 68 -8.91 28.39 31.51
CA ARG A 68 -10.18 27.81 31.97
C ARG A 68 -10.65 26.71 31.01
N ARG A 69 -10.99 25.54 31.57
CA ARG A 69 -11.71 24.46 30.86
C ARG A 69 -13.10 24.96 30.44
N PRO A 70 -13.54 24.78 29.19
CA PRO A 70 -14.96 24.93 28.85
C PRO A 70 -15.75 23.73 29.38
N PRO A 71 -17.07 23.90 29.64
CA PRO A 71 -17.88 22.91 30.30
C PRO A 71 -18.13 21.68 29.41
N ALA A 72 -18.07 20.52 30.04
CA ALA A 72 -18.41 19.23 29.47
C ALA A 72 -19.93 19.15 29.29
N HIS A 73 -20.45 19.35 28.07
CA HIS A 73 -21.71 18.78 27.61
C HIS A 73 -21.79 18.90 26.08
N LEU A 74 -21.60 17.78 25.39
CA LEU A 74 -22.34 17.36 24.19
C LEU A 74 -21.84 15.94 23.91
N GLY A 75 -22.74 14.97 24.03
CA GLY A 75 -22.48 13.56 23.76
C GLY A 75 -22.15 13.35 22.30
N GLY A 76 -20.88 13.51 21.94
CA GLY A 76 -20.35 12.96 20.71
C GLY A 76 -20.37 11.45 20.86
N ALA A 77 -21.33 10.79 20.20
CA ALA A 77 -21.24 9.38 19.92
C ALA A 77 -19.92 9.17 19.16
N SER A 78 -18.88 8.75 19.90
CA SER A 78 -17.62 8.31 19.33
C SER A 78 -17.96 7.32 18.22
N LEU A 79 -17.56 7.64 17.00
CA LEU A 79 -17.58 6.74 15.85
C LEU A 79 -16.78 5.49 16.26
N ARG A 80 -17.46 4.52 16.89
CA ARG A 80 -16.93 3.19 17.11
C ARG A 80 -16.59 2.68 15.71
N LYS A 81 -15.33 2.33 15.48
CA LYS A 81 -14.87 1.73 14.23
C LYS A 81 -15.80 0.56 13.91
N VAL A 82 -16.57 0.69 12.83
CA VAL A 82 -17.84 -0.03 12.69
C VAL A 82 -17.66 -1.51 12.31
N THR A 83 -16.44 -1.97 12.05
CA THR A 83 -16.14 -3.40 11.85
C THR A 83 -14.74 -3.73 12.36
N GLU A 84 -14.56 -3.75 13.68
CA GLU A 84 -13.39 -4.40 14.26
C GLU A 84 -13.63 -5.91 14.19
N TRP A 85 -12.83 -6.60 13.35
CA TRP A 85 -12.76 -8.05 13.38
C TRP A 85 -12.38 -8.50 14.79
N PRO A 86 -12.97 -9.60 15.32
CA PRO A 86 -12.52 -10.13 16.59
C PRO A 86 -11.01 -10.39 16.54
N PRO A 87 -10.26 -10.05 17.59
CA PRO A 87 -8.84 -10.36 17.64
C PRO A 87 -8.65 -11.88 17.54
N PRO A 88 -7.56 -12.37 16.92
CA PRO A 88 -7.25 -13.79 16.86
C PRO A 88 -7.29 -14.43 18.26
N VAL A 89 -7.66 -15.72 18.32
CA VAL A 89 -7.79 -16.51 19.56
C VAL A 89 -6.61 -16.31 20.51
N TRP A 90 -5.38 -16.38 19.98
CA TRP A 90 -4.14 -16.12 20.73
C TRP A 90 -4.08 -14.72 21.35
N LEU A 91 -4.47 -13.69 20.60
CA LEU A 91 -4.39 -12.30 21.07
C LEU A 91 -5.44 -12.03 22.16
N ARG A 92 -6.61 -12.67 22.09
CA ARG A 92 -7.64 -12.64 23.13
C ARG A 92 -7.10 -13.27 24.42
N PHE A 93 -6.53 -14.47 24.31
CA PHE A 93 -5.87 -15.14 25.43
C PHE A 93 -4.75 -14.29 26.04
N LEU A 94 -3.90 -13.68 25.21
CA LEU A 94 -2.82 -12.80 25.66
C LEU A 94 -3.35 -11.59 26.46
N VAL A 95 -4.51 -11.04 26.09
CA VAL A 95 -5.18 -9.97 26.86
C VAL A 95 -5.63 -10.47 28.23
N ASP A 96 -6.13 -11.69 28.34
CA ASP A 96 -6.55 -12.26 29.63
C ASP A 96 -5.35 -12.63 30.52
N VAL A 97 -4.25 -13.10 29.92
CA VAL A 97 -2.96 -13.24 30.62
C VAL A 97 -2.44 -11.88 31.10
N ARG A 98 -2.53 -10.84 30.26
CA ARG A 98 -2.15 -9.46 30.63
C ARG A 98 -2.96 -8.92 31.81
N ARG A 99 -4.27 -9.18 31.82
CA ARG A 99 -5.16 -8.78 32.93
C ARG A 99 -4.79 -9.45 34.23
N SER A 100 -4.38 -10.71 34.16
CA SER A 100 -3.94 -11.50 35.31
C SER A 100 -2.54 -11.08 35.80
N HIS A 101 -1.71 -10.50 34.93
CA HIS A 101 -0.33 -10.11 35.21
C HIS A 101 -0.04 -8.66 34.77
N PRO A 102 -0.68 -7.64 35.39
CA PRO A 102 -0.58 -6.26 34.92
C PRO A 102 0.80 -5.63 35.13
N SER A 103 1.58 -6.11 36.09
CA SER A 103 2.91 -5.60 36.46
C SER A 103 4.06 -6.22 35.66
N VAL A 104 3.82 -7.32 34.95
CA VAL A 104 4.88 -8.04 34.23
C VAL A 104 5.25 -7.29 32.94
N PRO A 105 6.54 -7.09 32.62
CA PRO A 105 6.97 -6.51 31.34
C PRO A 105 6.45 -7.32 30.14
N TRP A 106 6.22 -6.67 29.00
CA TRP A 106 5.59 -7.31 27.84
C TRP A 106 6.35 -8.53 27.30
N ILE A 107 7.68 -8.54 27.39
CA ILE A 107 8.52 -9.65 26.93
C ILE A 107 8.30 -10.89 27.81
N GLU A 108 8.42 -10.76 29.13
CA GLU A 108 8.17 -11.84 30.10
C GLU A 108 6.71 -12.33 30.03
N LEU A 109 5.76 -11.44 29.76
CA LEU A 109 4.36 -11.80 29.60
C LEU A 109 4.12 -12.76 28.43
N MET A 110 4.86 -12.59 27.32
CA MET A 110 4.75 -13.47 26.16
C MET A 110 5.26 -14.88 26.45
N GLU A 111 6.34 -15.01 27.23
CA GLU A 111 6.88 -16.29 27.67
C GLU A 111 5.88 -17.01 28.59
N ILE A 112 5.35 -16.29 29.60
CA ILE A 112 4.30 -16.80 30.49
C ILE A 112 3.07 -17.22 29.70
N ALA A 113 2.63 -16.42 28.73
CA ALA A 113 1.49 -16.76 27.89
C ALA A 113 1.75 -18.02 27.06
N GLY A 114 2.94 -18.19 26.50
CA GLY A 114 3.31 -19.39 25.75
C GLY A 114 3.21 -20.65 26.61
N GLU A 115 3.80 -20.64 27.81
CA GLU A 115 3.74 -21.78 28.74
C GLU A 115 2.31 -22.09 29.20
N LEU A 116 1.51 -21.05 29.48
CA LEU A 116 0.11 -21.23 29.89
C LEU A 116 -0.75 -21.77 28.75
N TRP A 117 -0.46 -21.39 27.51
CA TRP A 117 -1.18 -21.86 26.33
C TRP A 117 -0.90 -23.33 26.03
N ASP A 118 0.35 -23.76 26.10
CA ASP A 118 0.73 -25.16 25.90
C ASP A 118 0.12 -26.09 26.97
N ARG A 119 -0.16 -25.54 28.16
CA ARG A 119 -0.81 -26.26 29.27
C ARG A 119 -2.33 -26.10 29.30
N LEU A 120 -2.90 -25.32 28.38
CA LEU A 120 -4.31 -24.99 28.42
C LEU A 120 -5.15 -26.25 28.12
N PRO A 121 -6.08 -26.64 29.00
CA PRO A 121 -6.98 -27.76 28.72
C PRO A 121 -7.78 -27.52 27.45
N LEU A 122 -8.00 -28.58 26.65
CA LEU A 122 -8.69 -28.49 25.36
C LEU A 122 -10.06 -27.79 25.44
N HIS A 123 -10.82 -28.00 26.52
CA HIS A 123 -12.13 -27.36 26.71
C HIS A 123 -12.04 -25.83 26.91
N GLN A 124 -10.93 -25.32 27.47
CA GLN A 124 -10.70 -23.89 27.63
C GLN A 124 -10.26 -23.27 26.30
N LEU A 125 -9.42 -23.98 25.53
CA LEU A 125 -9.04 -23.58 24.18
C LEU A 125 -10.27 -23.43 23.27
N GLN A 126 -11.17 -24.42 23.31
CA GLN A 126 -12.47 -24.38 22.61
C GLN A 126 -13.35 -23.20 23.03
N GLY A 127 -13.20 -22.70 24.26
CA GLY A 127 -13.88 -21.49 24.72
C GLY A 127 -13.42 -20.24 23.98
N TYR A 128 -12.10 -20.06 23.82
CA TYR A 128 -11.55 -18.95 23.05
C TYR A 128 -11.83 -19.05 21.55
N GLU A 129 -11.85 -20.28 20.99
CA GLU A 129 -12.23 -20.52 19.60
C GLU A 129 -13.70 -20.15 19.36
N ARG A 130 -14.60 -20.57 20.26
CA ARG A 130 -16.03 -20.23 20.17
C ARG A 130 -16.27 -18.72 20.27
N ASP A 131 -15.59 -18.04 21.19
CA ASP A 131 -15.64 -16.57 21.32
C ASP A 131 -15.21 -15.86 20.02
N PHE A 132 -14.19 -16.40 19.34
CA PHE A 132 -13.72 -15.89 18.05
C PHE A 132 -14.76 -16.12 16.94
N GLU A 133 -15.31 -17.34 16.85
CA GLU A 133 -16.36 -17.69 15.88
C GLU A 133 -17.61 -16.82 16.06
N ASP A 134 -18.06 -16.62 17.30
CA ASP A 134 -19.21 -15.77 17.63
C ASP A 134 -18.94 -14.31 17.26
N GLY A 135 -17.76 -13.79 17.60
CA GLY A 135 -17.33 -12.45 17.20
C GLY A 135 -17.26 -12.29 15.68
N PHE A 136 -16.82 -13.33 14.97
CA PHE A 136 -16.69 -13.35 13.52
C PHE A 136 -18.07 -13.37 12.85
N ALA A 137 -19.00 -14.17 13.36
CA ALA A 137 -20.38 -14.21 12.92
C ALA A 137 -21.10 -12.85 13.13
N VAL A 138 -20.84 -12.17 14.24
CA VAL A 138 -21.34 -10.80 14.49
C VAL A 138 -20.74 -9.81 13.49
N ALA A 139 -19.44 -9.89 13.22
CA ALA A 139 -18.77 -9.04 12.24
C ALA A 139 -19.34 -9.25 10.82
N LEU A 140 -19.60 -10.50 10.43
CA LEU A 140 -20.26 -10.83 9.16
C LEU A 140 -21.67 -10.26 9.08
N LYS A 141 -22.50 -10.43 10.12
CA LYS A 141 -23.85 -9.82 10.16
C LYS A 141 -23.81 -8.29 10.08
N ASN A 142 -22.82 -7.66 10.71
CA ASN A 142 -22.65 -6.20 10.62
C ASN A 142 -22.20 -5.76 9.23
N LEU A 143 -21.37 -6.56 8.56
CA LEU A 143 -20.97 -6.35 7.17
C LEU A 143 -22.17 -6.48 6.22
N GLU A 144 -23.01 -7.51 6.40
CA GLU A 144 -24.27 -7.68 5.66
C GLU A 144 -25.18 -6.46 5.81
N ARG A 145 -25.41 -5.99 7.06
CA ARG A 145 -26.18 -4.75 7.31
C ARG A 145 -25.57 -3.52 6.63
N HIS A 146 -24.25 -3.44 6.52
CA HIS A 146 -23.58 -2.32 5.83
C HIS A 146 -23.83 -2.37 4.33
N ILE A 147 -23.71 -3.55 3.74
CA ILE A 147 -24.02 -3.79 2.33
C ILE A 147 -25.48 -3.41 2.04
N ASP A 148 -26.42 -3.86 2.89
CA ASP A 148 -27.85 -3.55 2.76
C ASP A 148 -28.13 -2.04 2.88
N SER A 149 -27.40 -1.36 3.76
CA SER A 149 -27.50 0.10 3.93
C SER A 149 -26.92 0.93 2.77
N GLY A 150 -26.31 0.27 1.77
CA GLY A 150 -25.68 0.94 0.63
C GLY A 150 -24.36 1.67 0.96
N ARG A 151 -23.84 1.53 2.18
CA ARG A 151 -22.55 2.07 2.59
C ARG A 151 -21.45 1.09 2.19
N LYS A 152 -20.44 1.54 1.44
CA LYS A 152 -19.26 0.71 1.13
C LYS A 152 -18.53 0.37 2.42
N PRO A 153 -18.49 -0.89 2.87
CA PRO A 153 -17.68 -1.24 4.02
C PRO A 153 -16.21 -1.11 3.61
N LEU A 154 -15.47 -0.23 4.28
CA LEU A 154 -14.03 -0.05 4.10
C LEU A 154 -13.32 -1.19 4.85
N VAL A 155 -13.51 -2.43 4.40
CA VAL A 155 -12.73 -3.56 4.91
C VAL A 155 -11.37 -3.53 4.21
N ARG A 156 -10.42 -2.78 4.78
CA ARG A 156 -9.02 -2.99 4.44
C ARG A 156 -8.58 -4.30 5.09
N LEU A 157 -8.67 -5.39 4.34
CA LEU A 157 -8.01 -6.63 4.72
C LEU A 157 -6.50 -6.37 4.62
N ASN A 158 -5.87 -6.00 5.73
CA ASN A 158 -4.42 -5.97 5.85
C ASN A 158 -3.91 -7.42 5.94
N VAL A 159 -4.05 -8.17 4.85
CA VAL A 159 -3.46 -9.51 4.76
C VAL A 159 -1.97 -9.32 4.49
N VAL A 160 -1.16 -9.38 5.54
CA VAL A 160 0.30 -9.31 5.41
C VAL A 160 0.82 -10.70 5.07
N LYS A 161 1.64 -10.81 4.03
CA LYS A 161 2.29 -12.08 3.67
C LYS A 161 3.19 -12.52 4.84
N PRO A 162 3.12 -13.78 5.31
CA PRO A 162 4.03 -14.25 6.34
C PRO A 162 5.49 -14.11 5.88
N PRO A 163 6.42 -13.70 6.76
CA PRO A 163 7.84 -13.62 6.42
C PRO A 163 8.43 -15.02 6.26
N LEU A 164 9.47 -15.14 5.43
CA LEU A 164 10.24 -16.38 5.31
C LEU A 164 10.94 -16.69 6.64
N PRO A 165 11.00 -17.97 7.06
CA PRO A 165 11.73 -18.35 8.26
C PRO A 165 13.23 -18.17 8.03
N ALA A 166 13.93 -17.73 9.07
CA ALA A 166 15.39 -17.60 9.05
C ALA A 166 16.06 -18.94 8.70
N THR A 167 17.04 -18.87 7.81
CA THR A 167 17.91 -20.00 7.44
C THR A 167 18.77 -20.45 8.62
N ALA A 168 19.35 -21.65 8.52
CA ALA A 168 20.24 -22.18 9.55
C ALA A 168 21.40 -21.23 9.88
N LEU A 169 22.04 -20.65 8.85
CA LEU A 169 23.12 -19.69 9.01
C LEU A 169 22.64 -18.36 9.62
N GLU A 170 21.47 -17.86 9.22
CA GLU A 170 20.91 -16.62 9.80
C GLU A 170 20.61 -16.79 11.29
N ARG A 171 20.03 -17.93 11.69
CA ARG A 171 19.81 -18.25 13.11
C ARG A 171 21.10 -18.31 13.89
N PHE A 172 22.10 -19.03 13.36
CA PHE A 172 23.42 -19.06 13.96
C PHE A 172 24.01 -17.65 14.06
N THR A 173 23.85 -16.83 13.03
CA THR A 173 24.34 -15.44 13.01
C THR A 173 23.68 -14.60 14.10
N GLU A 174 22.36 -14.72 14.29
CA GLU A 174 21.61 -14.02 15.34
C GLU A 174 22.07 -14.46 16.74
N GLU A 175 22.22 -15.76 16.97
CA GLU A 175 22.69 -16.33 18.25
C GLU A 175 24.16 -15.97 18.52
N PHE A 176 25.00 -16.02 17.50
CA PHE A 176 26.40 -15.61 17.55
C PHE A 176 26.51 -14.14 17.94
N TYR A 177 25.74 -13.26 17.29
CA TYR A 177 25.70 -11.85 17.66
C TYR A 177 25.15 -11.60 19.06
N ALA A 178 24.11 -12.33 19.48
CA ALA A 178 23.60 -12.23 20.84
C ALA A 178 24.70 -12.55 21.86
N THR A 179 25.48 -13.60 21.61
CA THR A 179 26.59 -14.02 22.46
C THR A 179 27.77 -13.03 22.43
N CYS A 180 28.11 -12.49 21.27
CA CYS A 180 29.18 -11.50 21.12
C CYS A 180 28.80 -10.10 21.62
N SER A 181 27.50 -9.79 21.75
CA SER A 181 26.99 -8.44 22.03
C SER A 181 27.34 -7.88 23.42
N ASN A 182 27.89 -8.69 24.33
CA ASN A 182 28.50 -8.21 25.58
C ASN A 182 29.82 -7.45 25.35
N THR A 183 30.43 -7.55 24.18
CA THR A 183 31.56 -6.69 23.79
C THR A 183 31.03 -5.44 23.08
N ARG A 184 31.28 -4.24 23.65
CA ARG A 184 30.73 -2.92 23.27
C ARG A 184 30.91 -2.44 21.81
N ARG A 185 31.31 -3.29 20.85
CA ARG A 185 31.50 -2.93 19.44
C ARG A 185 30.41 -3.54 18.56
N ARG A 186 29.21 -2.94 18.62
CA ARG A 186 28.04 -3.31 17.78
C ARG A 186 28.13 -2.84 16.31
N GLN A 187 29.18 -2.13 15.90
CA GLN A 187 29.33 -1.65 14.52
C GLN A 187 30.59 -2.28 13.91
N GLY A 188 30.39 -3.32 13.10
CA GLY A 188 31.44 -3.94 12.31
C GLY A 188 31.90 -5.32 12.76
N VAL A 189 31.05 -6.12 13.41
CA VAL A 189 31.36 -7.56 13.51
C VAL A 189 31.41 -8.09 12.08
N ASN A 190 32.58 -8.56 11.69
CA ASN A 190 32.86 -8.95 10.32
C ASN A 190 32.02 -10.19 9.99
N GLN A 191 31.15 -10.12 8.98
CA GLN A 191 30.42 -11.29 8.46
C GLN A 191 31.39 -12.46 8.16
N ASP A 192 32.64 -12.17 7.80
CA ASP A 192 33.66 -13.18 7.59
C ASP A 192 33.95 -14.02 8.85
N LEU A 193 33.87 -13.43 10.03
CA LEU A 193 34.07 -14.14 11.30
C LEU A 193 32.91 -15.11 11.52
N VAL A 194 31.67 -14.65 11.36
CA VAL A 194 30.48 -15.50 11.49
C VAL A 194 30.53 -16.67 10.50
N LEU A 195 30.89 -16.40 9.24
CA LEU A 195 31.02 -17.43 8.21
C LEU A 195 32.15 -18.43 8.50
N ARG A 196 33.26 -17.97 9.13
CA ARG A 196 34.36 -18.86 9.55
C ARG A 196 33.91 -19.77 10.68
N GLU A 197 33.34 -19.21 11.73
CA GLU A 197 32.83 -19.95 12.88
C GLU A 197 31.76 -20.96 12.47
N TRP A 198 30.86 -20.57 11.55
CA TRP A 198 29.89 -21.48 10.97
C TRP A 198 30.56 -22.67 10.25
N LYS A 199 31.61 -22.43 9.46
CA LYS A 199 32.34 -23.48 8.74
C LYS A 199 33.15 -24.40 9.65
N GLU A 200 33.64 -23.88 10.78
CA GLU A 200 34.37 -24.64 11.79
C GLU A 200 33.44 -25.43 12.72
N LEU A 201 32.16 -25.07 12.77
CA LEU A 201 31.13 -25.78 13.51
C LEU A 201 31.04 -27.25 13.03
N SER A 202 30.93 -28.19 13.98
CA SER A 202 30.76 -29.59 13.62
C SER A 202 29.45 -29.79 12.84
N LYS A 203 29.44 -30.77 11.93
CA LYS A 203 28.25 -31.11 11.14
C LYS A 203 27.04 -31.46 12.02
N GLU A 204 27.28 -32.10 13.16
CA GLU A 204 26.24 -32.42 14.15
C GLU A 204 25.58 -31.16 14.72
N ARG A 205 26.36 -30.10 14.98
CA ARG A 205 25.82 -28.83 15.44
C ARG A 205 25.13 -28.05 14.33
N GLN A 206 25.68 -28.06 13.11
CA GLN A 206 25.01 -27.46 11.94
C GLN A 206 23.64 -28.12 11.69
N ALA A 207 23.56 -29.45 11.84
CA ALA A 207 22.33 -30.20 11.67
C ALA A 207 21.21 -29.75 12.62
N ILE A 208 21.53 -29.29 13.84
CA ILE A 208 20.53 -28.75 14.78
C ILE A 208 19.86 -27.49 14.21
N TYR A 209 20.64 -26.57 13.62
CA TYR A 209 20.11 -25.36 13.00
C TYR A 209 19.35 -25.66 11.70
N GLU A 210 19.81 -26.64 10.92
CA GLU A 210 19.12 -27.12 9.72
C GLU A 210 17.77 -27.75 10.06
N GLU A 211 17.71 -28.61 11.08
CA GLU A 211 16.47 -29.22 11.56
C GLU A 211 15.50 -28.16 12.12
N ALA A 212 16.00 -27.16 12.83
CA ALA A 212 15.19 -26.03 13.30
C ALA A 212 14.62 -25.21 12.13
N HIS A 213 15.44 -24.95 11.09
CA HIS A 213 14.98 -24.28 9.88
C HIS A 213 13.89 -25.07 9.17
N LEU A 214 14.06 -26.39 9.00
CA LEU A 214 13.06 -27.25 8.36
C LEU A 214 11.72 -27.24 9.11
N ARG A 215 11.73 -27.37 10.44
CA ARG A 215 10.51 -27.30 11.26
C ARG A 215 9.77 -25.97 11.11
N ASP A 216 10.49 -24.86 11.07
CA ASP A 216 9.85 -23.55 10.89
C ASP A 216 9.44 -23.30 9.43
N TYR A 217 10.09 -23.94 8.47
CA TYR A 217 9.67 -23.96 7.07
C TYR A 217 8.35 -24.72 6.87
N GLU A 218 8.14 -25.83 7.58
CA GLU A 218 6.87 -26.55 7.57
C GLU A 218 5.73 -25.67 8.12
N LYS A 219 5.94 -24.99 9.24
CA LYS A 219 4.97 -24.01 9.78
C LYS A 219 4.71 -22.87 8.80
N PHE A 220 5.75 -22.35 8.17
CA PHE A 220 5.64 -21.31 7.15
C PHE A 220 4.80 -21.78 5.96
N ALA A 221 4.96 -23.02 5.50
CA ALA A 221 4.18 -23.58 4.40
C ALA A 221 2.67 -23.63 4.73
N VAL A 222 2.31 -24.00 5.97
CA VAL A 222 0.92 -23.97 6.45
C VAL A 222 0.37 -22.54 6.46
N HIS A 223 1.09 -21.60 7.07
CA HIS A 223 0.67 -20.18 7.11
C HIS A 223 0.57 -19.57 5.72
N LEU A 224 1.45 -19.95 4.79
CA LEU A 224 1.40 -19.47 3.41
C LEU A 224 0.16 -20.01 2.67
N LEU A 225 -0.23 -21.26 2.92
CA LEU A 225 -1.45 -21.83 2.37
C LEU A 225 -2.70 -21.12 2.92
N GLU A 226 -2.75 -20.86 4.23
CA GLU A 226 -3.82 -20.09 4.87
C GLU A 226 -3.91 -18.67 4.31
N PHE A 227 -2.76 -17.99 4.16
CA PHE A 227 -2.67 -16.69 3.52
C PHE A 227 -3.24 -16.73 2.09
N HIS A 228 -2.85 -17.71 1.27
CA HIS A 228 -3.38 -17.86 -0.08
C HIS A 228 -4.89 -18.11 -0.11
N ASN A 229 -5.41 -18.92 0.82
CA ASN A 229 -6.85 -19.15 0.96
C ASN A 229 -7.59 -17.87 1.39
N ALA A 230 -7.03 -17.09 2.31
CA ALA A 230 -7.58 -15.80 2.72
C ALA A 230 -7.60 -14.80 1.57
N VAL A 231 -6.51 -14.70 0.80
CA VAL A 231 -6.44 -13.85 -0.41
C VAL A 231 -7.45 -14.33 -1.45
N ARG A 232 -7.58 -15.64 -1.69
CA ARG A 232 -8.58 -16.18 -2.62
C ARG A 232 -10.00 -15.79 -2.21
N LYS A 233 -10.36 -16.00 -0.94
CA LYS A 233 -11.67 -15.59 -0.40
C LYS A 233 -11.88 -14.08 -0.50
N ALA A 234 -10.85 -13.29 -0.23
CA ALA A 234 -10.90 -11.83 -0.37
C ALA A 234 -11.14 -11.40 -1.84
N VAL A 235 -10.47 -12.05 -2.80
CA VAL A 235 -10.67 -11.81 -4.24
C VAL A 235 -12.05 -12.29 -4.68
N GLU A 236 -12.56 -13.40 -4.16
CA GLU A 236 -13.93 -13.85 -4.42
C GLU A 236 -14.96 -12.85 -3.88
N LEU A 237 -14.75 -12.35 -2.66
CA LEU A 237 -15.56 -11.28 -2.07
C LEU A 237 -15.48 -9.99 -2.90
N ASP A 238 -14.29 -9.56 -3.31
CA ASP A 238 -14.11 -8.37 -4.16
C ASP A 238 -14.78 -8.55 -5.52
N ARG A 239 -14.71 -9.76 -6.11
CA ARG A 239 -15.46 -10.10 -7.31
C ARG A 239 -16.95 -9.97 -7.08
N ILE A 240 -17.50 -10.59 -6.03
CA ILE A 240 -18.92 -10.49 -5.68
C ILE A 240 -19.32 -9.02 -5.48
N ILE A 241 -18.52 -8.24 -4.75
CA ILE A 241 -18.73 -6.81 -4.51
C ILE A 241 -18.64 -6.00 -5.83
N SER A 242 -17.76 -6.37 -6.76
CA SER A 242 -17.63 -5.72 -8.06
C SER A 242 -18.79 -6.04 -9.02
N PHE A 243 -19.44 -7.20 -8.84
CA PHE A 243 -20.66 -7.58 -9.57
C PHE A 243 -21.92 -6.96 -8.98
N LEU A 244 -21.90 -6.57 -7.70
CA LEU A 244 -22.93 -5.69 -7.19
C LEU A 244 -22.79 -4.36 -7.96
N PRO A 245 -23.84 -3.88 -8.64
CA PRO A 245 -23.78 -2.58 -9.29
C PRO A 245 -23.33 -1.59 -8.23
N SER A 246 -22.24 -0.84 -8.49
CA SER A 246 -21.80 0.22 -7.60
C SER A 246 -22.98 1.15 -7.39
N ARG A 247 -23.73 0.96 -6.29
CA ARG A 247 -24.92 1.74 -5.96
C ARG A 247 -24.59 3.20 -5.68
N VAL A 248 -23.31 3.54 -5.62
CA VAL A 248 -22.84 4.90 -5.77
C VAL A 248 -22.78 5.17 -7.28
N PRO A 249 -23.79 5.81 -7.89
CA PRO A 249 -23.66 6.31 -9.25
C PRO A 249 -22.37 7.12 -9.28
N VAL A 250 -21.46 6.79 -10.20
CA VAL A 250 -20.28 7.62 -10.41
C VAL A 250 -20.84 8.94 -10.90
N PHE A 251 -20.87 9.94 -10.02
CA PHE A 251 -21.41 11.26 -10.31
C PHE A 251 -20.51 11.92 -11.34
N ARG A 252 -20.83 11.68 -12.61
CA ARG A 252 -20.15 12.23 -13.77
C ARG A 252 -21.09 13.23 -14.40
N ASP A 253 -20.54 14.37 -14.79
CA ASP A 253 -21.26 15.32 -15.63
C ASP A 253 -21.78 14.59 -16.87
N PRO A 254 -23.10 14.61 -17.15
CA PRO A 254 -23.67 13.98 -18.34
C PRO A 254 -23.15 14.59 -19.64
N GLU A 255 -22.69 15.84 -19.62
CA GLU A 255 -22.11 16.52 -20.78
C GLU A 255 -20.61 16.26 -20.94
N ARG A 256 -19.92 15.74 -19.91
CA ARG A 256 -18.49 15.44 -20.01
C ARG A 256 -18.28 14.32 -21.02
N PRO A 257 -17.40 14.51 -22.02
CA PRO A 257 -17.05 13.44 -22.95
C PRO A 257 -16.65 12.17 -22.20
N ILE A 258 -17.15 11.02 -22.67
CA ILE A 258 -16.81 9.72 -22.09
C ILE A 258 -15.54 9.22 -22.78
N PRO A 259 -14.49 8.81 -22.03
CA PRO A 259 -13.30 8.25 -22.65
C PRO A 259 -13.67 7.00 -23.45
N PRO A 260 -13.09 6.79 -24.64
CA PRO A 260 -13.34 5.57 -25.40
C PRO A 260 -12.93 4.36 -24.55
N MET A 261 -13.70 3.27 -24.67
CA MET A 261 -13.38 2.01 -23.98
C MET A 261 -11.95 1.56 -24.32
N LEU A 262 -11.30 0.90 -23.36
CA LEU A 262 -10.01 0.26 -23.62
C LEU A 262 -10.15 -0.71 -24.80
N THR A 263 -9.14 -0.75 -25.67
CA THR A 263 -9.16 -1.53 -26.92
C THR A 263 -9.62 -2.97 -26.68
N PHE A 264 -9.02 -3.60 -25.67
CA PHE A 264 -9.34 -4.96 -25.27
C PHE A 264 -10.75 -5.10 -24.67
N ALA A 265 -11.20 -4.12 -23.89
CA ALA A 265 -12.55 -4.15 -23.31
C ALA A 265 -13.64 -4.00 -24.38
N LYS A 266 -13.41 -3.15 -25.39
CA LYS A 266 -14.29 -3.03 -26.58
C LYS A 266 -14.32 -4.37 -27.32
N PHE A 267 -13.15 -4.92 -27.64
CA PHE A 267 -13.03 -6.22 -28.30
C PHE A 267 -13.74 -7.35 -27.54
N VAL A 268 -13.53 -7.47 -26.22
CA VAL A 268 -14.21 -8.48 -25.39
C VAL A 268 -15.73 -8.28 -25.42
N LYS A 269 -16.21 -7.04 -25.31
CA LYS A 269 -17.64 -6.72 -25.38
C LYS A 269 -18.27 -7.13 -26.72
N ASP A 270 -17.54 -6.92 -27.82
CA ASP A 270 -18.04 -7.18 -29.17
C ASP A 270 -17.88 -8.67 -29.57
N THR A 271 -16.94 -9.39 -28.95
CA THR A 271 -16.59 -10.78 -29.33
C THR A 271 -17.18 -11.83 -28.40
N VAL A 272 -17.34 -11.54 -27.10
CA VAL A 272 -17.86 -12.50 -26.13
C VAL A 272 -19.39 -12.55 -26.22
N LEU A 273 -19.92 -13.70 -26.67
CA LEU A 273 -21.35 -13.92 -26.76
C LEU A 273 -22.00 -13.89 -25.36
N PRO A 274 -23.25 -13.38 -25.24
CA PRO A 274 -24.00 -13.45 -24.00
C PRO A 274 -24.07 -14.90 -23.49
N GLY A 275 -23.48 -15.17 -22.32
CA GLY A 275 -23.48 -16.50 -21.68
C GLY A 275 -22.12 -17.20 -21.61
N GLU A 276 -21.11 -16.76 -22.36
CA GLU A 276 -19.74 -17.26 -22.19
C GLU A 276 -19.12 -16.69 -20.89
N ARG A 277 -18.67 -17.58 -19.98
CA ARG A 277 -18.01 -17.16 -18.73
C ARG A 277 -16.51 -17.02 -18.96
N GLY A 278 -16.02 -15.78 -18.94
CA GLY A 278 -14.59 -15.45 -18.93
C GLY A 278 -13.97 -15.30 -20.32
N ILE A 279 -12.70 -14.92 -20.33
CA ILE A 279 -11.92 -14.72 -21.56
C ILE A 279 -11.35 -16.09 -21.97
N SER A 280 -11.94 -16.72 -22.98
CA SER A 280 -11.47 -18.02 -23.48
C SER A 280 -10.16 -17.86 -24.28
N GLU A 281 -9.41 -18.96 -24.42
CA GLU A 281 -8.20 -18.99 -25.26
C GLU A 281 -8.50 -18.58 -26.72
N ARG A 282 -9.69 -18.93 -27.21
CA ARG A 282 -10.20 -18.50 -28.52
C ARG A 282 -10.27 -16.97 -28.63
N VAL A 283 -10.84 -16.31 -27.63
CA VAL A 283 -10.97 -14.84 -27.57
C VAL A 283 -9.58 -14.19 -27.55
N MET A 284 -8.61 -14.76 -26.82
CA MET A 284 -7.24 -14.24 -26.80
C MET A 284 -6.51 -14.40 -28.15
N LYS A 285 -6.70 -15.53 -28.85
CA LYS A 285 -6.12 -15.73 -30.20
C LYS A 285 -6.70 -14.76 -31.21
N LEU A 286 -8.02 -14.54 -31.17
CA LEU A 286 -8.68 -13.54 -32.01
C LEU A 286 -8.18 -12.12 -31.69
N TRP A 287 -7.98 -11.80 -30.41
CA TRP A 287 -7.41 -10.52 -30.00
C TRP A 287 -6.02 -10.30 -30.62
N GLN A 288 -5.13 -11.29 -30.56
CA GLN A 288 -3.79 -11.18 -31.15
C GLN A 288 -3.82 -10.90 -32.66
N GLN A 289 -4.81 -11.45 -33.37
CA GLN A 289 -4.97 -11.24 -34.81
C GLN A 289 -5.54 -9.86 -35.15
N GLN A 290 -6.47 -9.35 -34.34
CA GLN A 290 -7.22 -8.10 -34.62
C GLN A 290 -6.68 -6.88 -33.86
N GLN A 291 -5.72 -7.05 -32.96
CA GLN A 291 -5.28 -5.98 -32.07
C GLN A 291 -4.82 -4.72 -32.81
N GLN A 292 -4.18 -4.85 -33.98
CA GLN A 292 -3.71 -3.69 -34.75
C GLN A 292 -4.86 -2.81 -35.25
N GLU A 293 -5.89 -3.41 -35.86
CA GLU A 293 -7.05 -2.69 -36.40
C GLU A 293 -7.83 -1.98 -35.28
N VAL A 294 -8.14 -2.70 -34.19
CA VAL A 294 -8.84 -2.11 -33.05
C VAL A 294 -8.00 -1.00 -32.38
N THR A 295 -6.67 -1.05 -32.49
CA THR A 295 -5.78 -0.01 -31.96
C THR A 295 -5.86 1.29 -32.75
N GLU A 296 -5.93 1.24 -34.08
CA GLU A 296 -6.06 2.44 -34.91
C GLU A 296 -7.41 3.13 -34.70
N GLU A 297 -8.53 2.37 -34.70
CA GLU A 297 -9.85 2.93 -34.38
C GLU A 297 -9.87 3.63 -33.02
N ARG A 298 -9.19 3.04 -32.02
CA ARG A 298 -9.11 3.65 -30.69
C ARG A 298 -8.25 4.91 -30.70
N LYS A 299 -7.17 4.99 -31.47
CA LYS A 299 -6.35 6.21 -31.57
C LYS A 299 -7.19 7.36 -32.09
N GLU A 300 -7.98 7.13 -33.15
CA GLU A 300 -8.90 8.13 -33.70
C GLU A 300 -9.98 8.53 -32.69
N ALA A 301 -10.64 7.56 -32.06
CA ALA A 301 -11.63 7.82 -31.02
C ALA A 301 -11.04 8.58 -29.83
N SER A 302 -9.79 8.30 -29.46
CA SER A 302 -9.07 9.00 -28.38
C SER A 302 -8.74 10.43 -28.78
N ALA A 303 -8.28 10.66 -30.01
CA ALA A 303 -8.02 12.00 -30.52
C ALA A 303 -9.31 12.86 -30.52
N LEU A 304 -10.43 12.29 -30.99
CA LEU A 304 -11.73 12.95 -30.94
C LEU A 304 -12.19 13.23 -29.51
N PHE A 305 -11.99 12.28 -28.59
CA PHE A 305 -12.28 12.46 -27.17
C PHE A 305 -11.49 13.62 -26.57
N TYR A 306 -10.18 13.71 -26.79
CA TYR A 306 -9.36 14.79 -26.25
C TYR A 306 -9.74 16.15 -26.84
N LYS A 307 -10.08 16.21 -28.14
CA LYS A 307 -10.61 17.44 -28.76
C LYS A 307 -11.91 17.90 -28.09
N ARG A 308 -12.87 16.98 -27.91
CA ARG A 308 -14.14 17.29 -27.23
C ARG A 308 -13.93 17.66 -25.77
N LEU A 309 -13.00 17.00 -25.09
CA LEU A 309 -12.67 17.30 -23.70
C LEU A 309 -12.07 18.71 -23.59
N GLU A 310 -11.18 19.10 -24.50
CA GLU A 310 -10.62 20.44 -24.55
C GLU A 310 -11.70 21.50 -24.80
N GLU A 311 -12.62 21.27 -25.75
CA GLU A 311 -13.78 22.14 -26.01
C GLU A 311 -14.68 22.27 -24.77
N TYR A 312 -14.97 21.15 -24.11
CA TYR A 312 -15.74 21.09 -22.87
C TYR A 312 -15.06 21.88 -21.73
N VAL A 313 -13.74 21.73 -21.55
CA VAL A 313 -12.97 22.49 -20.55
C VAL A 313 -12.95 23.99 -20.90
N LYS A 314 -12.66 24.34 -22.16
CA LYS A 314 -12.64 25.73 -22.64
C LYS A 314 -13.99 26.43 -22.52
N SER A 315 -15.09 25.69 -22.67
CA SER A 315 -16.45 26.22 -22.50
C SER A 315 -16.79 26.58 -21.05
N GLY A 316 -15.95 26.19 -20.08
CA GLY A 316 -16.20 26.39 -18.65
C GLY A 316 -17.18 25.39 -18.04
N LYS A 317 -17.75 24.46 -18.83
CA LYS A 317 -18.70 23.44 -18.34
C LYS A 317 -18.13 22.57 -17.23
N GLU A 318 -16.86 22.15 -17.33
CA GLU A 318 -16.21 21.40 -16.23
C GLU A 318 -16.24 22.18 -14.91
N HIS A 319 -15.95 23.47 -14.98
CA HIS A 319 -15.95 24.34 -13.83
C HIS A 319 -17.37 24.56 -13.31
N SER A 320 -18.33 24.82 -14.20
CA SER A 320 -19.75 24.97 -13.87
C SER A 320 -20.37 23.70 -13.31
N TRP A 321 -19.90 22.50 -13.68
CA TRP A 321 -20.38 21.26 -13.07
C TRP A 321 -19.84 21.05 -11.66
N ILE A 322 -18.52 21.22 -11.50
CA ILE A 322 -17.85 21.00 -10.21
C ILE A 322 -18.33 22.05 -9.19
N HIS A 323 -18.51 23.29 -9.62
CA HIS A 323 -18.81 24.40 -8.73
C HIS A 323 -20.25 24.93 -8.88
N GLY A 324 -21.01 24.55 -9.90
CA GLY A 324 -22.29 25.21 -10.17
C GLY A 324 -22.06 26.69 -10.47
N GLU A 325 -23.01 27.52 -10.03
CA GLU A 325 -22.84 28.96 -9.90
C GLU A 325 -22.21 29.39 -8.57
N LYS A 326 -21.61 28.46 -7.81
CA LYS A 326 -20.96 28.79 -6.53
C LYS A 326 -19.82 29.78 -6.82
N PRO A 327 -19.79 30.93 -6.14
CA PRO A 327 -18.67 31.86 -6.23
C PRO A 327 -17.34 31.14 -5.98
N LEU A 328 -16.29 31.55 -6.67
CA LEU A 328 -14.96 30.98 -6.48
C LEU A 328 -14.32 31.52 -5.22
N ARG A 329 -13.68 30.62 -4.44
CA ARG A 329 -12.88 31.06 -3.29
C ARG A 329 -11.75 31.96 -3.80
N PRO A 330 -11.52 33.12 -3.16
CA PRO A 330 -10.45 34.02 -3.57
C PRO A 330 -9.10 33.37 -3.34
N VAL A 331 -8.14 33.69 -4.21
CA VAL A 331 -6.76 33.22 -4.10
C VAL A 331 -6.14 33.82 -2.84
N THR A 332 -5.59 32.99 -1.96
CA THR A 332 -4.96 33.47 -0.72
C THR A 332 -3.79 34.41 -1.01
N ALA A 333 -3.47 35.30 -0.08
CA ALA A 333 -2.35 36.23 -0.21
C ALA A 333 -1.04 35.51 -0.62
N TYR A 334 -0.72 34.38 0.01
CA TYR A 334 0.43 33.54 -0.32
C TYR A 334 0.37 32.95 -1.73
N GLN A 335 -0.77 32.38 -2.15
CA GLN A 335 -0.92 31.83 -3.49
C GLN A 335 -0.76 32.92 -4.56
N ARG A 336 -1.24 34.13 -4.28
CA ARG A 336 -1.10 35.29 -5.18
C ARG A 336 0.36 35.69 -5.33
N PHE A 337 1.08 35.77 -4.21
CA PHE A 337 2.52 35.97 -4.20
C PHE A 337 3.26 34.87 -4.98
N PHE A 338 2.91 33.60 -4.75
CA PHE A 338 3.49 32.45 -5.43
C PHE A 338 3.27 32.46 -6.95
N LEU A 339 2.09 32.88 -7.42
CA LEU A 339 1.81 33.02 -8.86
C LEU A 339 2.70 34.09 -9.51
N GLN A 340 2.97 35.20 -8.82
CA GLN A 340 3.87 36.24 -9.33
C GLN A 340 5.35 35.81 -9.24
N PHE A 341 5.72 35.05 -8.21
CA PHE A 341 7.09 34.54 -8.04
C PHE A 341 7.46 33.46 -9.07
N LYS A 342 6.48 32.65 -9.52
CA LYS A 342 6.68 31.56 -10.49
C LYS A 342 7.33 31.96 -11.82
N PHE A 343 7.28 33.24 -12.18
CA PHE A 343 7.89 33.76 -13.41
C PHE A 343 9.41 33.95 -13.31
N MET A 344 9.99 33.86 -12.11
CA MET A 344 11.37 34.29 -11.87
C MET A 344 12.40 33.14 -12.00
N GLU A 345 12.00 31.86 -11.95
CA GLU A 345 12.96 30.76 -11.94
C GLU A 345 12.56 29.57 -12.82
N GLN A 346 13.28 29.41 -13.93
CA GLN A 346 13.26 28.23 -14.78
C GLN A 346 14.28 27.19 -14.23
N GLY A 347 13.95 25.91 -14.25
CA GLY A 347 14.89 24.81 -13.90
C GLY A 347 14.67 24.12 -12.56
N LEU A 348 13.96 24.72 -11.59
CA LEU A 348 13.61 24.04 -10.33
C LEU A 348 12.41 23.11 -10.49
N THR A 349 12.41 22.00 -9.72
CA THR A 349 11.24 21.14 -9.59
C THR A 349 10.08 21.89 -8.92
N LYS A 350 8.84 21.40 -9.11
CA LYS A 350 7.65 22.01 -8.49
C LYS A 350 7.77 22.12 -6.97
N GLN A 351 8.36 21.12 -6.32
CA GLN A 351 8.53 21.08 -4.87
C GLN A 351 9.56 22.11 -4.39
N GLU A 352 10.74 22.15 -5.03
CA GLU A 352 11.79 23.13 -4.70
C GLU A 352 11.29 24.57 -4.87
N LYS A 353 10.48 24.84 -5.90
CA LYS A 353 9.83 26.15 -6.07
C LYS A 353 8.93 26.48 -4.89
N HIS A 354 8.11 25.54 -4.42
CA HIS A 354 7.25 25.75 -3.26
C HIS A 354 8.05 26.02 -1.99
N ASP A 355 9.14 25.28 -1.77
CA ASP A 355 9.99 25.43 -0.58
C ASP A 355 10.76 26.76 -0.59
N LEU A 356 11.27 27.16 -1.75
CA LEU A 356 11.93 28.45 -1.94
C LEU A 356 10.96 29.61 -1.73
N VAL A 357 9.82 29.62 -2.42
CA VAL A 357 8.82 30.71 -2.27
C VAL A 357 8.30 30.76 -0.84
N GLY A 358 8.09 29.60 -0.21
CA GLY A 358 7.68 29.51 1.18
C GLY A 358 8.70 30.14 2.13
N SER A 359 10.00 29.94 1.86
CA SER A 359 11.09 30.54 2.62
C SER A 359 11.17 32.06 2.42
N VAL A 360 11.03 32.53 1.17
CA VAL A 360 10.99 33.97 0.86
C VAL A 360 9.80 34.63 1.54
N TRP A 361 8.58 34.06 1.41
CA TRP A 361 7.38 34.61 2.04
C TRP A 361 7.51 34.71 3.56
N LYS A 362 8.07 33.69 4.23
CA LYS A 362 8.32 33.72 5.68
C LYS A 362 9.36 34.76 6.08
N GLY A 363 10.30 35.09 5.20
CA GLY A 363 11.32 36.13 5.42
C GLY A 363 10.82 37.55 5.13
N MET A 364 9.70 37.72 4.44
CA MET A 364 9.13 39.04 4.15
C MET A 364 8.57 39.69 5.41
N THR A 365 8.81 41.00 5.57
CA THR A 365 8.21 41.79 6.67
C THR A 365 6.70 41.93 6.47
N GLU A 366 5.98 42.30 7.53
CA GLU A 366 4.53 42.52 7.44
C GLU A 366 4.17 43.59 6.41
N GLU A 367 4.98 44.64 6.29
CA GLU A 367 4.81 45.71 5.29
C GLU A 367 4.94 45.18 3.85
N GLN A 368 5.88 44.26 3.61
CA GLN A 368 6.06 43.63 2.30
C GLN A 368 4.93 42.64 1.98
N GLN A 369 4.35 41.99 2.99
CA GLN A 369 3.20 41.11 2.81
C GLN A 369 1.87 41.87 2.69
N ARG A 370 1.80 43.10 3.20
CA ARG A 370 0.61 43.95 3.25
C ARG A 370 -0.15 44.08 1.92
N PRO A 371 0.45 44.41 0.75
CA PRO A 371 -0.30 44.54 -0.50
C PRO A 371 -1.04 43.26 -0.90
N TRP A 372 -0.49 42.09 -0.56
CA TRP A 372 -1.11 40.79 -0.82
C TRP A 372 -2.24 40.49 0.16
N ARG A 373 -2.04 40.81 1.44
CA ARG A 373 -3.04 40.62 2.50
C ARG A 373 -4.24 41.54 2.30
N ASP A 374 -4.01 42.82 2.01
CA ASP A 374 -5.07 43.82 1.81
C ASP A 374 -5.94 43.44 0.60
N ARG A 375 -5.31 43.03 -0.51
CA ARG A 375 -6.04 42.56 -1.69
C ARG A 375 -6.85 41.29 -1.42
N TRP A 376 -6.26 40.29 -0.76
CA TRP A 376 -6.98 39.07 -0.39
C TRP A 376 -8.16 39.36 0.55
N ALA A 377 -8.00 40.28 1.50
CA ALA A 377 -9.08 40.67 2.42
C ALA A 377 -10.26 41.31 1.66
N ALA A 378 -9.99 42.18 0.69
CA ALA A 378 -11.02 42.77 -0.17
C ALA A 378 -11.75 41.71 -1.02
N GLU A 379 -10.99 40.82 -1.68
CA GLU A 379 -11.55 39.72 -2.49
C GLU A 379 -12.35 38.73 -1.63
N LYS A 380 -11.93 38.49 -0.39
CA LYS A 380 -12.65 37.65 0.58
C LYS A 380 -13.97 38.26 1.03
N ALA A 381 -14.01 39.55 1.31
CA ALA A 381 -15.25 40.22 1.67
C ALA A 381 -16.27 40.17 0.51
N ASP A 382 -15.81 40.34 -0.73
CA ASP A 382 -16.68 40.23 -1.90
C ASP A 382 -17.17 38.78 -2.12
N PHE A 383 -16.29 37.79 -1.98
CA PHE A 383 -16.67 36.38 -2.01
C PHE A 383 -17.73 36.03 -0.96
N GLU A 384 -17.57 36.49 0.29
CA GLU A 384 -18.53 36.23 1.36
C GLU A 384 -19.91 36.82 1.04
N ARG A 385 -19.94 38.02 0.45
CA ARG A 385 -21.18 38.66 -0.05
C ARG A 385 -21.81 37.83 -1.17
N GLN A 386 -21.06 37.47 -2.21
CA GLN A 386 -21.56 36.67 -3.32
C GLN A 386 -22.06 35.30 -2.83
N MET A 387 -21.34 34.66 -1.90
CA MET A 387 -21.71 33.37 -1.34
C MET A 387 -22.99 33.46 -0.50
N SER A 388 -23.23 34.56 0.22
CA SER A 388 -24.49 34.77 0.92
C SER A 388 -25.67 34.90 -0.05
N VAL A 389 -25.51 35.64 -1.16
CA VAL A 389 -26.55 35.77 -2.20
C VAL A 389 -26.83 34.41 -2.85
N TYR A 390 -25.77 33.67 -3.16
CA TYR A 390 -25.89 32.32 -3.73
C TYR A 390 -26.66 31.37 -2.79
N LYS A 391 -26.38 31.37 -1.48
CA LYS A 391 -27.14 30.56 -0.50
C LYS A 391 -28.61 30.99 -0.42
N ILE A 392 -28.88 32.30 -0.33
CA ILE A 392 -30.26 32.81 -0.24
C ILE A 392 -31.07 32.47 -1.51
N SER A 393 -30.42 32.40 -2.67
CA SER A 393 -31.09 32.12 -3.95
C SER A 393 -31.64 30.69 -4.10
N GLY A 394 -31.36 29.76 -3.17
CA GLY A 394 -31.74 28.34 -3.28
C GLY A 394 -30.86 27.52 -4.23
N LYS A 395 -29.94 28.18 -4.95
CA LYS A 395 -29.02 27.51 -5.90
C LYS A 395 -28.04 26.58 -5.21
N HIS A 396 -27.75 26.81 -3.93
CA HIS A 396 -26.89 25.91 -3.15
C HIS A 396 -27.58 24.57 -2.88
N GLU A 397 -28.84 24.62 -2.46
CA GLU A 397 -29.68 23.46 -2.19
C GLU A 397 -29.98 22.70 -3.48
N GLN A 398 -30.23 23.42 -4.58
CA GLN A 398 -30.39 22.81 -5.90
C GLN A 398 -29.12 22.06 -6.32
N TRP A 399 -27.94 22.69 -6.21
CA TRP A 399 -26.67 22.05 -6.53
C TRP A 399 -26.39 20.82 -5.65
N GLN A 400 -26.72 20.88 -4.35
CA GLN A 400 -26.63 19.72 -3.46
C GLN A 400 -27.63 18.61 -3.84
N GLY A 401 -28.85 18.97 -4.25
CA GLY A 401 -29.90 18.03 -4.65
C GLY A 401 -29.64 17.35 -6.00
N GLU A 402 -29.02 18.07 -6.94
CA GLU A 402 -28.61 17.53 -8.25
C GLU A 402 -27.40 16.59 -8.15
N GLY A 403 -26.87 16.37 -6.95
CA GLY A 403 -25.79 15.43 -6.67
C GLY A 403 -24.39 16.03 -6.67
N GLY A 404 -24.28 17.37 -6.57
CA GLY A 404 -23.01 18.05 -6.39
C GLY A 404 -22.14 17.33 -5.35
N ILE A 405 -20.83 17.23 -5.62
CA ILE A 405 -19.86 16.59 -4.72
C ILE A 405 -19.99 17.31 -3.38
N SER A 406 -20.74 16.71 -2.45
CA SER A 406 -20.92 17.29 -1.12
C SER A 406 -19.53 17.54 -0.53
N ASP A 407 -19.35 18.64 0.20
CA ASP A 407 -18.05 19.13 0.70
C ASP A 407 -17.35 18.14 1.69
N GLY A 408 -17.69 16.84 1.69
CA GLY A 408 -17.18 15.77 2.55
C GLY A 408 -16.05 14.92 1.94
N VAL A 409 -15.22 15.49 1.05
CA VAL A 409 -13.92 14.88 0.64
C VAL A 409 -12.77 15.64 1.27
#